data_AF-A0A7U3D1E5-F1
#
_entry.id   AF-A0A7U3D1E5-F1
#
_cell.length_a   1.000
_cell.length_b   1.000
_cell.length_c   1.000
_cell.angle_alpha   90.00
_cell.angle_beta   90.00
_cell.angle_gamma   90.00
#
_symmetry.space_group_name_H-M   'P 1'
#
loop_
_entity.id
_entity.type
_entity.pdbx_description
1 polymer ?
#
loop_
_entity_poly.entity_id
_entity_poly.type
_entity_poly.pdbx_seq_one_letter_code
_entity_poly.pdbx_strand_id
1 'polypeptide(L)'
;MGEKRAYKAEEKLRIVLEGMSGTISVADLCRKYDVKPARFYYWKDQLINSASEIFENRDRKVDEDRIRSEKDQEILRLKDVIAEIAQENLEIKKKYGSIFQRRERT
;
A
#
# COMPACT_ATOMS: atom_id res chain seq x y z
N MET A 1 -44.99 11.71 5.91
CA MET A 1 -43.64 11.24 5.51
C MET A 1 -42.88 10.97 6.80
N GLY A 2 -42.50 9.71 7.08
CA GLY A 2 -41.78 9.38 8.31
C GLY A 2 -40.39 10.00 8.30
N GLU A 3 -40.07 10.77 9.33
CA GLU A 3 -38.76 11.37 9.53
C GLU A 3 -37.70 10.28 9.57
N LYS A 4 -36.71 10.34 8.67
CA LYS A 4 -35.61 9.37 8.67
C LYS A 4 -34.73 9.71 9.87
N ARG A 5 -34.80 8.89 10.93
CA ARG A 5 -33.85 8.98 12.04
C ARG A 5 -32.41 8.94 11.50
N ALA A 6 -31.66 9.99 11.80
CA ALA A 6 -30.24 10.10 11.48
C ALA A 6 -29.42 9.54 12.65
N TYR A 7 -28.52 8.62 12.35
CA TYR A 7 -27.61 8.02 13.33
C TYR A 7 -26.24 8.69 13.19
N LYS A 8 -25.68 9.19 14.29
CA LYS A 8 -24.29 9.69 14.30
C LYS A 8 -23.30 8.54 14.15
N ALA A 9 -22.07 8.84 13.71
CA ALA A 9 -21.03 7.81 13.53
C ALA A 9 -20.76 7.02 14.82
N GLU A 10 -20.62 7.71 15.95
CA GLU A 10 -20.41 7.10 17.27
C GLU A 10 -21.57 6.20 17.71
N GLU A 11 -22.81 6.62 17.42
CA GLU A 11 -24.02 5.85 17.74
C GLU A 11 -24.07 4.56 16.90
N LYS A 12 -23.76 4.64 15.60
CA LYS A 12 -23.64 3.46 14.74
C LYS A 12 -22.60 2.48 15.28
N LEU A 13 -21.41 2.97 15.67
CA LEU A 13 -20.35 2.14 16.22
C LEU A 13 -20.80 1.43 17.50
N ARG A 14 -21.41 2.16 18.44
CA ARG A 14 -21.93 1.59 19.69
C ARG A 14 -22.95 0.48 19.43
N ILE A 15 -23.89 0.72 18.53
CA ILE A 15 -24.93 -0.27 18.16
C ILE A 15 -24.29 -1.53 17.56
N VAL A 16 -23.32 -1.36 16.65
CA VAL A 16 -22.62 -2.51 16.03
C VAL A 16 -21.86 -3.31 17.09
N LEU A 17 -21.11 -2.66 17.97
CA LEU A 17 -20.36 -3.33 19.03
C LEU A 17 -21.26 -4.08 20.02
N GLU A 18 -22.39 -3.49 20.42
CA GLU A 18 -23.36 -4.15 21.30
C GLU A 18 -24.08 -5.33 20.61
N GLY A 19 -24.28 -5.27 19.29
CA GLY A 19 -24.77 -6.41 18.54
C GLY A 19 -23.72 -7.52 18.36
N MET A 20 -22.43 -7.18 18.37
CA MET A 20 -21.33 -8.13 18.27
C MET A 20 -20.94 -8.77 19.61
N SER A 21 -21.26 -8.15 20.76
CA SER A 21 -20.98 -8.70 22.08
C SER A 21 -21.78 -9.97 22.41
N GLY A 22 -22.84 -10.26 21.65
CA GLY A 22 -23.71 -11.43 21.85
C GLY A 22 -24.59 -11.38 23.10
N THR A 23 -24.56 -10.27 23.84
CA THR A 23 -25.34 -10.09 25.08
C THR A 23 -26.82 -9.82 24.82
N ILE A 24 -27.16 -9.31 23.65
CA ILE A 24 -28.53 -9.03 23.20
C ILE A 24 -28.72 -9.64 21.80
N SER A 25 -29.90 -10.19 21.53
CA SER A 25 -30.21 -10.69 20.19
C SER A 25 -30.23 -9.53 19.19
N VAL A 26 -29.86 -9.77 17.93
CA VAL A 26 -29.93 -8.74 16.87
C VAL A 26 -31.35 -8.20 16.73
N ALA A 27 -32.37 -9.03 16.94
CA ALA A 27 -33.77 -8.62 16.89
C ALA A 27 -34.11 -7.62 18.01
N ASP A 28 -33.69 -7.88 19.24
CA ASP A 28 -33.96 -7.00 20.38
C ASP A 28 -33.12 -5.73 20.33
N LEU A 29 -31.87 -5.82 19.84
CA LEU A 29 -31.02 -4.67 19.54
C LEU A 29 -31.69 -3.74 18.51
N CYS A 30 -32.20 -4.30 17.42
CA CYS A 30 -32.89 -3.56 16.37
C CYS A 30 -34.14 -2.84 16.89
N ARG A 31 -34.91 -3.47 17.79
CA ARG A 31 -36.06 -2.84 18.46
C ARG A 31 -35.62 -1.73 19.41
N LYS A 32 -34.61 -1.98 20.25
CA LYS A 32 -34.07 -1.03 21.23
C LYS A 32 -33.59 0.27 20.58
N TYR A 33 -32.92 0.15 19.44
CA TYR A 33 -32.32 1.29 18.76
C TYR A 33 -33.14 1.84 17.58
N ASP A 34 -34.33 1.27 17.30
CA ASP A 34 -35.16 1.57 16.13
C ASP A 34 -34.40 1.42 14.79
N VAL A 35 -33.57 0.37 14.72
CA VAL A 35 -32.73 0.05 13.56
C VAL A 35 -33.35 -1.12 12.81
N LYS A 36 -33.44 -1.01 11.48
CA LYS A 36 -33.82 -2.15 10.64
C LYS A 36 -32.68 -3.19 10.61
N PRO A 37 -32.95 -4.50 10.73
CA PRO A 37 -31.91 -5.53 10.71
C PRO A 37 -30.92 -5.43 9.54
N ALA A 38 -31.42 -5.17 8.32
CA ALA A 38 -30.57 -4.98 7.14
C ALA A 38 -29.56 -3.83 7.30
N ARG A 39 -29.95 -2.75 8.00
CA ARG A 39 -29.08 -1.59 8.27
C ARG A 39 -28.02 -1.92 9.31
N PHE A 40 -28.36 -2.71 10.34
CA PHE A 40 -27.38 -3.21 11.30
C PHE A 40 -26.32 -4.07 10.61
N TYR A 41 -26.73 -5.05 9.80
CA TYR A 41 -25.78 -5.92 9.10
C TYR A 41 -24.90 -5.12 8.13
N TYR A 42 -25.48 -4.16 7.41
CA TYR A 42 -24.70 -3.25 6.57
C TYR A 42 -23.61 -2.52 7.37
N TRP A 43 -23.93 -1.95 8.54
CA TRP A 43 -22.93 -1.27 9.36
C TRP A 43 -21.89 -2.23 9.95
N LYS A 44 -22.31 -3.44 10.33
CA LYS A 44 -21.41 -4.49 10.81
C LYS A 44 -20.39 -4.87 9.73
N ASP A 45 -20.86 -5.08 8.50
CA ASP A 45 -20.00 -5.45 7.38
C ASP A 45 -19.05 -4.32 7.00
N GLN A 46 -19.53 -3.06 7.01
CA GLN A 46 -18.66 -1.89 6.85
C GLN A 46 -17.56 -1.84 7.92
N LEU A 47 -17.90 -2.09 9.20
CA LEU A 47 -16.91 -2.10 10.27
C LEU A 47 -15.88 -3.22 10.07
N ILE A 48 -16.32 -4.45 9.81
CA ILE A 48 -15.42 -5.61 9.67
C ILE A 48 -14.46 -5.43 8.49
N ASN A 49 -14.97 -4.96 7.35
CA ASN A 49 -14.17 -4.79 6.14
C ASN A 49 -13.11 -3.70 6.28
N SER A 50 -13.38 -2.66 7.08
CA SER A 50 -12.42 -1.56 7.30
C SER A 50 -11.55 -1.76 8.55
N ALA A 51 -11.96 -2.60 9.50
CA ALA A 51 -11.25 -2.76 10.76
C ALA A 51 -9.85 -3.36 10.59
N SER A 52 -9.66 -4.26 9.62
CA SER A 52 -8.34 -4.85 9.35
C SER A 52 -7.30 -3.81 8.97
N GLU A 53 -7.68 -2.74 8.25
CA GLU A 53 -6.79 -1.68 7.82
C GLU A 53 -6.16 -0.90 9.00
N ILE A 54 -6.80 -0.89 10.17
CA ILE A 54 -6.28 -0.25 11.39
C ILE A 54 -5.10 -1.04 11.95
N PHE A 55 -5.13 -2.37 11.80
CA PHE A 55 -4.08 -3.26 12.27
C PHE A 55 -3.00 -3.50 11.21
N GLU A 56 -3.22 -3.06 9.97
CA GLU A 56 -2.18 -2.99 8.96
C GLU A 56 -1.19 -1.88 9.32
N ASN A 57 0.10 -2.21 9.30
CA ASN A 57 1.16 -1.24 9.55
C ASN A 57 1.40 -0.37 8.31
N ARG A 58 0.47 0.57 8.05
CA ARG A 58 0.53 1.47 6.90
C ARG A 58 1.81 2.30 6.86
N ASP A 59 2.30 2.73 8.01
CA ASP A 59 3.53 3.53 8.10
C ASP A 59 4.75 2.74 7.61
N ARG A 60 4.86 1.46 7.98
CA ARG A 60 5.91 0.57 7.44
C ARG A 60 5.79 0.40 5.94
N LYS A 61 4.58 0.18 5.42
CA LYS A 61 4.36 -0.04 3.99
C LYS A 61 4.73 1.20 3.16
N VAL A 62 4.35 2.39 3.61
CA VAL A 62 4.70 3.65 2.93
C VAL A 62 6.22 3.87 2.93
N ASP A 63 6.90 3.60 4.05
CA ASP A 63 8.36 3.77 4.13
C ASP A 63 9.09 2.71 3.29
N GLU A 64 8.61 1.46 3.25
CA GLU A 64 9.13 0.41 2.36
C GLU A 64 8.99 0.78 0.88
N ASP A 65 7.83 1.30 0.45
CA ASP A 65 7.59 1.73 -0.92
C ASP A 65 8.49 2.92 -1.31
N ARG A 66 8.69 3.87 -0.39
CA ARG A 66 9.60 5.01 -0.59
C ARG A 66 11.05 4.55 -0.72
N ILE A 67 11.52 3.73 0.22
CA ILE A 67 12.88 3.17 0.21
C ILE A 67 13.12 2.36 -1.07
N ARG A 68 12.12 1.59 -1.53
CA ARG A 68 12.22 0.84 -2.78
C ARG A 68 12.36 1.76 -3.99
N SER A 69 11.55 2.82 -4.07
CA SER A 69 11.63 3.79 -5.16
C SER A 69 13.00 4.50 -5.21
N GLU A 70 13.52 4.90 -4.05
CA GLU A 70 14.86 5.51 -3.95
C GLU A 70 15.96 4.54 -4.42
N LYS A 71 15.88 3.26 -4.03
CA LYS A 71 16.81 2.22 -4.48
C LYS A 71 16.73 1.97 -5.98
N ASP A 72 15.53 1.91 -6.55
CA ASP A 72 15.34 1.68 -7.98
C ASP A 72 15.92 2.83 -8.81
N GLN A 73 15.77 4.08 -8.36
CA GLN A 73 16.39 5.24 -8.98
C GLN A 73 17.92 5.18 -8.92
N GLU A 74 18.48 4.79 -7.77
CA GLU A 74 19.94 4.67 -7.62
C GLU A 74 20.51 3.55 -8.50
N ILE A 75 19.81 2.41 -8.60
CA ILE A 75 20.19 1.31 -9.49
C ILE A 75 20.24 1.78 -10.96
N LEU A 76 19.29 2.61 -11.38
CA LEU A 76 19.28 3.17 -12.74
C LEU A 76 20.49 4.08 -12.97
N ARG A 77 20.76 5.00 -12.04
CA ARG A 77 21.94 5.88 -12.13
C ARG A 77 23.24 5.10 -12.20
N LEU A 78 23.39 4.08 -11.34
CA LEU A 78 24.58 3.24 -11.32
C LEU A 78 24.74 2.45 -12.62
N LYS A 79 23.64 1.95 -13.20
CA LYS A 79 23.67 1.27 -14.50
C LYS A 79 24.14 2.20 -15.62
N ASP A 80 23.69 3.44 -15.64
CA ASP A 80 24.11 4.43 -16.64
C ASP A 80 25.61 4.73 -16.54
N VAL A 81 26.10 5.00 -15.32
CA VAL A 81 27.53 5.23 -15.06
C VAL A 81 28.38 4.02 -15.45
N ILE A 82 27.93 2.80 -15.12
CA ILE A 82 28.62 1.57 -15.51
C ILE A 82 28.66 1.42 -17.03
N ALA A 83 27.58 1.74 -17.74
CA ALA A 83 27.54 1.66 -19.19
C ALA A 83 28.53 2.63 -19.85
N GLU A 84 28.60 3.88 -19.36
CA GLU A 84 29.56 4.88 -19.81
C GLU A 84 31.00 4.42 -19.61
N ILE A 85 31.35 3.99 -18.38
CA ILE A 85 32.68 3.47 -18.06
C ILE A 85 33.02 2.24 -18.91
N ALA A 86 32.06 1.34 -19.15
CA ALA A 86 32.26 0.16 -19.97
C ALA A 86 32.55 0.54 -21.44
N GLN A 87 31.88 1.56 -21.96
CA GLN A 87 32.12 2.07 -23.31
C GLN A 87 33.53 2.68 -23.42
N GLU A 88 33.91 3.56 -22.50
CA GLU A 88 35.26 4.17 -22.48
C GLU A 88 36.35 3.09 -22.41
N ASN A 89 36.17 2.09 -21.54
CA ASN A 89 37.10 0.97 -21.42
C ASN A 89 37.24 0.17 -22.73
N LEU A 90 36.14 -0.04 -23.47
CA LEU A 90 36.17 -0.69 -24.77
C LEU A 90 36.93 0.14 -25.80
N GLU A 91 36.73 1.45 -25.84
CA GLU A 91 37.44 2.37 -26.73
C GLU A 91 38.94 2.41 -26.45
N ILE A 92 39.31 2.48 -25.17
CA ILE A 92 40.69 2.41 -24.70
C ILE A 92 41.35 1.12 -25.20
N LYS A 93 40.73 -0.05 -24.93
CA LYS A 93 41.26 -1.35 -25.38
C LYS A 93 41.47 -1.41 -26.89
N LYS A 94 40.53 -0.86 -27.69
CA LYS A 94 40.67 -0.78 -29.16
C LYS A 94 41.85 0.12 -29.57
N LYS A 95 41.99 1.30 -28.96
CA LYS A 95 43.13 2.21 -29.24
C LYS A 95 44.46 1.53 -28.95
N TYR A 96 44.65 0.98 -27.75
CA TYR A 96 45.91 0.33 -27.38
C TYR A 96 46.20 -0.94 -28.19
N GLY A 97 45.19 -1.76 -28.49
CA GLY A 97 45.35 -2.93 -29.37
C GLY A 97 45.80 -2.55 -30.78
N SER A 98 45.24 -1.48 -31.35
CA SER A 98 45.62 -0.98 -32.68
C SER A 98 47.05 -0.40 -32.71
N ILE A 99 47.48 0.26 -31.64
CA ILE A 99 48.83 0.81 -31.51
C ILE A 99 49.87 -0.31 -31.45
N PHE A 100 49.60 -1.38 -30.70
CA PHE A 100 50.48 -2.54 -30.61
C PHE A 100 50.65 -3.24 -31.97
N GLN A 101 49.56 -3.48 -32.69
CA GLN A 101 49.60 -4.08 -34.04
C GLN A 101 50.31 -3.23 -35.09
N ARG A 102 50.41 -1.91 -34.89
CA ARG A 102 51.08 -0.99 -35.82
C ARG A 102 52.59 -0.97 -35.59
N ARG A 103 53.03 -1.15 -34.34
CA ARG A 103 54.45 -1.24 -33.96
C ARG A 103 55.12 -2.54 -34.39
N GLU A 104 54.39 -3.65 -34.53
CA GLU A 104 54.95 -4.93 -35.01
C GLU A 104 55.16 -4.98 -36.54
N ARG A 105 54.59 -4.03 -37.30
CA ARG A 105 54.69 -3.98 -38.78
C ARG A 105 55.76 -3.01 -39.30
N THR A 106 56.43 -2.28 -38.42
CA THR A 106 57.51 -1.32 -38.72
C THR A 106 58.83 -1.85 -38.19
#